data_AF-A0A1F4IJF6-F1
#
_entry.id   AF-A0A1F4IJF6-F1
#
_cell.length_a   1.000
_cell.length_b   1.000
_cell.length_c   1.000
_cell.angle_alpha   90.00
_cell.angle_beta   90.00
_cell.angle_gamma   90.00
#
_symmetry.space_group_name_H-M   'P 1'
#
loop_
_entity.id
_entity.type
_entity.pdbx_description
1 polymer ?
#
loop_
_entity_poly.entity_id
_entity_poly.type
_entity_poly.pdbx_seq_one_letter_code
_entity_poly.pdbx_strand_id
1 'polypeptide(L)'
;MKVNALLAAAGVLLSACALPSVPGEPAAHKVNVDGAPYLLSQLTASTWTASTAGRARPLKTSFSHQAALLQAIEKTSGCKVTDSDYSRQGLQLDAQVDCGSKLKN
;
A
#
# COMPACT_ATOMS: atom_id res chain seq x y z
N MET A 1 21.99 17.50 -62.93
CA MET A 1 21.62 16.24 -62.25
C MET A 1 22.56 16.02 -61.07
N LYS A 2 22.09 16.20 -59.82
CA LYS A 2 22.71 15.62 -58.62
C LYS A 2 21.86 15.89 -57.36
N VAL A 3 21.18 14.82 -56.94
CA VAL A 3 20.78 14.37 -55.60
C VAL A 3 20.26 15.38 -54.55
N ASN A 4 18.94 15.47 -54.43
CA ASN A 4 18.25 15.72 -53.16
C ASN A 4 17.89 14.36 -52.53
N ALA A 5 18.38 14.07 -51.33
CA ALA A 5 17.82 13.00 -50.49
C ALA A 5 17.89 13.43 -49.02
N LEU A 6 16.71 13.56 -48.43
CA LEU A 6 16.42 14.07 -47.10
C LEU A 6 17.05 13.20 -46.00
N LEU A 7 17.59 13.87 -44.98
CA LEU A 7 17.97 13.25 -43.71
C LEU A 7 16.74 12.67 -43.01
N ALA A 8 16.75 11.36 -42.82
CA ALA A 8 15.90 10.67 -41.88
C ALA A 8 16.42 10.90 -40.45
N ALA A 9 15.68 11.68 -39.66
CA ALA A 9 15.89 11.78 -38.22
C ALA A 9 14.61 11.32 -37.50
N ALA A 10 14.39 10.00 -37.50
CA ALA A 10 13.42 9.38 -36.60
C ALA A 10 14.11 9.16 -35.25
N GLY A 11 14.09 10.20 -34.41
CA GLY A 11 14.47 10.09 -33.01
C GLY A 11 13.43 9.25 -32.28
N VAL A 12 13.74 7.98 -32.05
CA VAL A 12 12.95 7.06 -31.24
C VAL A 12 12.96 7.58 -29.80
N LEU A 13 11.78 7.98 -29.33
CA LEU A 13 11.50 8.38 -27.95
C LEU A 13 11.96 7.27 -27.00
N LEU A 14 12.91 7.59 -26.13
CA LEU A 14 13.37 6.73 -25.05
C LEU A 14 12.17 6.34 -24.18
N SER A 15 11.95 5.02 -24.12
CA SER A 15 10.90 4.34 -23.38
C SER A 15 10.78 4.84 -21.95
N ALA A 16 9.63 5.44 -21.64
CA ALA A 16 9.13 5.49 -20.29
C ALA A 16 8.91 4.04 -19.82
N CYS A 17 9.77 3.54 -18.93
CA CYS A 17 9.44 2.36 -18.12
C CYS A 17 8.39 2.78 -17.08
N ALA A 18 7.16 3.04 -17.51
CA ALA A 18 6.01 2.90 -16.65
C ALA A 18 5.72 1.40 -16.58
N LEU A 19 6.25 0.74 -15.55
CA LEU A 19 5.82 -0.61 -15.20
C LEU A 19 4.30 -0.58 -15.05
N PRO A 20 3.53 -1.36 -15.83
CA PRO A 20 2.11 -1.49 -15.58
C PRO A 20 1.94 -2.09 -14.19
N SER A 21 1.21 -1.40 -13.33
CA SER A 21 0.71 -1.93 -12.07
C SER A 21 0.06 -3.28 -12.36
N VAL A 22 0.59 -4.36 -11.80
CA VAL A 22 0.09 -5.72 -12.03
C VAL A 22 -1.38 -5.74 -11.60
N PRO A 23 -2.32 -6.11 -12.49
CA PRO A 23 -3.71 -6.30 -12.11
C PRO A 23 -3.78 -7.41 -11.07
N GLY A 24 -4.11 -7.06 -9.83
CA GLY A 24 -4.19 -8.00 -8.71
C GLY A 24 -3.27 -7.71 -7.53
N GLU A 25 -2.40 -6.70 -7.60
CA GLU A 25 -1.68 -6.24 -6.40
C GLU A 25 -2.66 -5.44 -5.52
N PRO A 26 -2.86 -5.82 -4.24
CA PRO A 26 -3.75 -5.07 -3.37
C PRO A 26 -3.23 -3.66 -3.16
N ALA A 27 -4.13 -2.68 -3.27
CA ALA A 27 -3.77 -1.27 -3.13
C ALA A 27 -3.05 -1.04 -1.79
N ALA A 28 -1.76 -0.67 -1.87
CA ALA A 28 -0.97 -0.31 -0.72
C ALA A 28 -1.08 1.21 -0.45
N HIS A 29 -1.57 1.57 0.72
CA HIS A 29 -1.74 2.93 1.18
C HIS A 29 -0.60 3.34 2.12
N LYS A 30 0.15 4.38 1.75
CA LYS A 30 1.18 4.95 2.62
C LYS A 30 0.55 5.87 3.65
N VAL A 31 0.83 5.65 4.93
CA VAL A 31 0.39 6.49 6.05
C VAL A 31 1.59 6.84 6.94
N ASN A 32 1.51 7.95 7.67
CA ASN A 32 2.50 8.30 8.68
C ASN A 32 1.90 8.09 10.07
N VAL A 33 2.56 7.27 10.90
CA VAL A 33 2.20 7.01 12.29
C VAL A 33 3.42 7.30 13.17
N ASP A 34 3.27 8.19 14.15
CA ASP A 34 4.35 8.66 15.02
C ASP A 34 5.60 9.16 14.26
N GLY A 35 5.38 9.86 13.14
CA GLY A 35 6.45 10.37 12.28
C GLY A 35 7.18 9.31 11.44
N ALA A 36 6.75 8.05 11.48
CA ALA A 36 7.30 6.97 10.67
C ALA A 36 6.32 6.53 9.57
N PRO A 37 6.82 6.26 8.34
CA PRO A 37 5.96 5.83 7.24
C PRO A 37 5.65 4.32 7.32
N TYR A 38 4.38 3.99 7.15
CA TYR A 38 3.85 2.63 7.10
C TYR A 38 3.08 2.38 5.80
N LEU A 39 3.08 1.13 5.36
CA LEU A 39 2.29 0.61 4.26
C LEU A 39 1.12 -0.17 4.84
N LEU A 40 -0.09 0.27 4.52
CA LEU A 40 -1.32 -0.45 4.77
C LEU A 40 -1.73 -1.17 3.48
N SER A 41 -1.90 -2.48 3.53
CA SER A 41 -2.29 -3.27 2.37
C SER A 41 -3.47 -4.15 2.71
N GLN A 42 -4.43 -4.26 1.80
CA GLN A 42 -5.59 -5.12 1.97
C GLN A 42 -5.25 -6.54 1.48
N LEU A 43 -5.21 -7.54 2.35
CA LEU A 43 -5.01 -8.93 1.91
C LEU A 43 -6.31 -9.56 1.41
N THR A 44 -7.42 -9.26 2.08
CA THR A 44 -8.76 -9.74 1.72
C THR A 44 -9.80 -8.66 2.02
N ALA A 45 -11.06 -8.89 1.68
CA ALA A 45 -12.15 -7.97 2.03
C ALA A 45 -12.19 -7.65 3.55
N SER A 46 -11.84 -8.61 4.40
CA SER A 46 -11.87 -8.50 5.86
C SER A 46 -10.49 -8.46 6.53
N THR A 47 -9.39 -8.48 5.77
CA THR A 47 -8.04 -8.56 6.36
C THR A 47 -7.13 -7.48 5.79
N TRP A 48 -6.52 -6.72 6.68
CA TRP A 48 -5.57 -5.65 6.39
C TRP A 48 -4.25 -5.91 7.10
N THR A 49 -3.17 -5.38 6.53
CA THR A 49 -1.83 -5.49 7.09
C THR A 49 -1.18 -4.14 7.17
N ALA A 50 -0.46 -3.87 8.26
CA ALA A 50 0.44 -2.73 8.38
C ALA A 50 1.90 -3.20 8.49
N SER A 51 2.78 -2.62 7.69
CA SER A 51 4.23 -2.88 7.74
C SER A 51 5.02 -1.59 7.50
N THR A 52 6.29 -1.55 7.91
CA THR A 52 7.12 -0.35 7.69
C THR A 52 7.30 -0.07 6.19
N ALA A 53 7.16 1.19 5.77
CA ALA A 53 7.47 1.53 4.39
C ALA A 53 8.98 1.43 4.11
N GLY A 54 9.34 0.66 3.08
CA GLY A 54 10.73 0.46 2.66
C GLY A 54 11.37 -0.77 3.31
N ARG A 55 12.48 -0.59 4.05
CA ARG A 55 13.21 -1.72 4.64
C ARG A 55 12.40 -2.33 5.79
N ALA A 56 12.11 -3.63 5.67
CA ALA A 56 11.44 -4.41 6.70
C ALA A 56 12.17 -4.29 8.05
N ARG A 57 11.42 -3.87 9.08
CA ARG A 57 11.88 -3.74 10.46
C ARG A 57 10.75 -4.13 11.42
N PRO A 58 11.08 -4.60 12.63
CA PRO A 58 10.07 -4.87 13.64
C PRO A 58 9.26 -3.60 13.93
N LEU A 59 7.95 -3.78 14.04
CA LEU A 59 7.03 -2.74 14.46
C LEU A 59 7.26 -2.43 15.94
N LYS A 60 6.96 -1.19 16.33
CA LYS A 60 6.89 -0.85 17.75
C LYS A 60 5.69 -1.59 18.35
N THR A 61 5.93 -2.29 19.47
CA THR A 61 4.93 -3.10 20.18
C THR A 61 4.24 -2.35 21.32
N SER A 62 4.41 -1.02 21.39
CA SER A 62 3.71 -0.22 22.40
C SER A 62 2.22 -0.13 22.06
N PHE A 63 1.37 -0.20 23.08
CA PHE A 63 -0.09 -0.13 22.93
C PHE A 63 -0.55 1.11 22.15
N SER A 64 0.05 2.27 22.41
CA SER A 64 -0.28 3.52 21.70
C SER A 64 0.05 3.44 20.20
N HIS A 65 1.16 2.80 19.85
CA HIS A 65 1.57 2.66 18.46
C HIS A 65 0.66 1.67 17.72
N GLN A 66 0.35 0.54 18.35
CA GLN A 66 -0.61 -0.42 17.83
C GLN A 66 -1.96 0.25 17.59
N ALA A 67 -2.50 0.98 18.58
CA ALA A 67 -3.77 1.70 18.45
C ALA A 67 -3.77 2.70 17.28
N ALA A 68 -2.66 3.42 17.07
CA ALA A 68 -2.54 4.36 15.96
C ALA A 68 -2.50 3.66 14.59
N LEU A 69 -1.85 2.50 14.48
CA LEU A 69 -1.88 1.67 13.26
C LEU A 69 -3.29 1.13 13.00
N LEU A 70 -3.98 0.63 14.02
CA LEU A 70 -5.36 0.15 13.89
C LEU A 70 -6.29 1.28 13.46
N GLN A 71 -6.17 2.47 14.05
CA GLN A 71 -6.95 3.64 13.66
C GLN A 71 -6.69 4.03 12.19
N ALA A 72 -5.44 3.94 11.73
CA ALA A 72 -5.11 4.18 10.33
C ALA A 72 -5.76 3.15 9.40
N ILE A 73 -5.77 1.87 9.78
CA ILE A 73 -6.47 0.79 9.06
C ILE A 73 -7.98 1.06 9.01
N GLU A 74 -8.61 1.44 10.12
CA GLU A 74 -10.05 1.77 10.15
C GLU A 74 -10.36 2.95 9.21
N LYS A 75 -9.54 4.01 9.26
CA LYS A 75 -9.71 5.18 8.40
C LYS A 75 -9.53 4.87 6.92
N THR A 76 -8.57 4.02 6.56
CA THR A 76 -8.29 3.65 5.17
C THR A 76 -9.31 2.65 4.63
N SER A 77 -9.69 1.65 5.41
CA SER A 77 -10.67 0.64 5.03
C SER A 77 -12.11 1.15 5.05
N GLY A 78 -12.41 2.13 5.92
CA GLY A 78 -13.78 2.54 6.24
C GLY A 78 -14.54 1.52 7.09
N CYS A 79 -13.83 0.57 7.69
CA CYS A 79 -14.35 -0.57 8.44
C CYS A 79 -13.87 -0.53 9.89
N LYS A 80 -14.50 -1.28 10.79
CA LYS A 80 -14.08 -1.35 12.20
C LYS A 80 -13.12 -2.52 12.39
N VAL A 81 -12.00 -2.31 13.08
CA VAL A 81 -11.11 -3.42 13.46
C VAL A 81 -11.78 -4.24 14.56
N THR A 82 -11.85 -5.55 14.36
CA THR A 82 -12.44 -6.50 15.32
C THR A 82 -11.39 -7.35 16.02
N ASP A 83 -10.27 -7.61 15.35
CA ASP A 83 -9.15 -8.36 15.90
C ASP A 83 -7.83 -7.91 15.25
N SER A 84 -6.73 -8.05 15.96
CA SER A 84 -5.40 -7.77 15.41
C SER A 84 -4.30 -8.54 16.10
N ASP A 85 -3.31 -8.98 15.33
CA ASP A 85 -2.15 -9.70 15.85
C ASP A 85 -0.86 -9.31 15.13
N TYR A 86 0.27 -9.42 15.82
CA TYR A 86 1.59 -9.21 15.23
C TYR A 86 2.06 -10.50 14.56
N SER A 87 2.23 -10.47 13.24
CA SER A 87 2.72 -11.59 12.47
C SER A 87 4.14 -11.36 11.95
N ARG A 88 4.68 -12.34 11.22
CA ARG A 88 6.01 -12.26 10.59
C ARG A 88 7.11 -11.84 11.58
N GLN A 89 7.10 -12.41 12.79
CA GLN A 89 8.07 -12.08 13.85
C GLN A 89 8.04 -10.59 14.25
N GLY A 90 6.86 -9.97 14.23
CA GLY A 90 6.65 -8.56 14.59
C GLY A 90 6.97 -7.57 13.48
N LEU A 91 7.27 -8.03 12.26
CA LEU A 91 7.48 -7.15 11.09
C LEU A 91 6.17 -6.59 10.53
N GLN A 92 5.04 -7.20 10.91
CA GLN A 92 3.73 -6.91 10.36
C GLN A 92 2.67 -6.97 11.46
N LEU A 93 1.67 -6.09 11.34
CA LEU A 93 0.44 -6.15 12.13
C LEU A 93 -0.68 -6.55 11.19
N ASP A 94 -1.33 -7.67 11.47
CA ASP A 94 -2.50 -8.15 10.75
C ASP A 94 -3.74 -7.72 11.51
N ALA A 95 -4.74 -7.20 10.80
CA ALA A 95 -5.99 -6.75 11.40
C ALA A 95 -7.17 -7.36 10.63
N GLN A 96 -8.08 -7.98 11.37
CA GLN A 96 -9.42 -8.30 10.87
C GLN A 96 -10.28 -7.06 11.00
N VAL A 97 -11.01 -6.74 9.93
CA VAL A 97 -11.97 -5.65 9.90
C VAL A 97 -13.36 -6.20 9.57
N ASP A 98 -14.35 -5.65 10.25
CA ASP A 98 -15.75 -5.78 9.88
C ASP A 98 -16.21 -4.44 9.30
N CYS A 99 -16.55 -4.46 8.02
CA CYS A 99 -17.07 -3.27 7.35
C CYS A 99 -18.52 -2.98 7.70
N GLY A 100 -19.18 -3.90 8.43
CA GLY A 100 -20.61 -4.07 8.36
C GLY A 100 -21.00 -4.35 6.90
N SER A 101 -22.03 -5.15 6.66
CA SER A 101 -22.80 -4.85 5.45
C SER A 101 -23.28 -3.42 5.67
N LYS A 102 -22.68 -2.40 5.03
CA LYS A 102 -23.05 -0.98 5.20
C LYS A 102 -24.56 -0.94 5.42
N LEU A 103 -25.00 -0.72 6.66
CA LEU A 103 -26.41 -0.77 6.98
C LEU A 103 -27.03 0.36 6.19
N LYS A 104 -27.61 0.01 5.05
CA LYS A 104 -28.47 0.87 4.25
C LYS A 104 -29.57 1.33 5.20
N ASN A 105 -29.47 2.57 5.64
CA ASN A 105 -30.64 3.40 5.88
C ASN A 105 -30.67 4.42 4.74
#